data_AF-A0A519L4U1-F1
#
_entry.id   AF-A0A519L4U1-F1
#
_cell.length_a   1.000
_cell.length_b   1.000
_cell.length_c   1.000
_cell.angle_alpha   90.00
_cell.angle_beta   90.00
_cell.angle_gamma   90.00
#
_symmetry.space_group_name_H-M   'P 1'
#
loop_
_entity.id
_entity.type
_entity.pdbx_description
1 polymer ?
#
loop_
_entity_poly.entity_id
_entity_poly.type
_entity_poly.pdbx_seq_one_letter_code
_entity_poly.pdbx_strand_id
1 'polypeptide(L)' 'MKIEIWSDVMCPFCYIGKKNFEHALDKLPFKNEVEVEWKSFQLDPTLNL' A
#
# COMPACT_ATOMS: atom_id res chain seq x y z
N MET A 1 -14.66 1.78 6.54
CA MET A 1 -13.50 1.18 7.24
C MET A 1 -12.24 1.80 6.67
N LYS A 2 -11.26 2.22 7.49
CA LYS A 2 -10.04 2.87 7.00
C LYS A 2 -8.84 1.91 7.04
N ILE A 3 -8.10 1.83 5.94
CA ILE A 3 -6.87 1.06 5.80
C ILE A 3 -5.74 2.04 5.45
N GLU A 4 -4.70 2.07 6.28
CA GLU A 4 -3.51 2.87 6.04
C GLU A 4 -2.37 1.96 5.57
N ILE A 5 -1.75 2.30 4.43
CA ILE A 5 -0.68 1.50 3.83
C ILE A 5 0.59 2.33 3.76
N TRP A 6 1.61 1.93 4.51
CA TRP A 6 2.96 2.48 4.41
C TRP A 6 3.72 1.79 3.28
N SER A 7 4.28 2.59 2.37
CA SER A 7 5.01 2.07 1.21
C SER A 7 6.25 2.91 0.93
N ASP A 8 7.33 2.22 0.58
CA ASP A 8 8.50 2.81 -0.06
C ASP A 8 8.48 2.47 -1.56
N VAL A 9 8.85 3.43 -2.40
CA VAL A 9 8.95 3.28 -3.86
C VAL A 9 10.07 2.32 -4.27
N MET A 10 11.12 2.16 -3.45
CA MET A 10 12.22 1.23 -3.74
C MET A 10 11.92 -0.21 -3.30
N CYS A 11 10.83 -0.46 -2.59
CA CYS A 11 10.51 -1.78 -2.05
C CYS A 11 9.79 -2.68 -3.07
N PRO A 12 10.40 -3.77 -3.57
CA PRO A 12 9.74 -4.69 -4.51
C PRO A 12 8.52 -5.38 -3.88
N PHE A 13 8.55 -5.66 -2.57
CA PHE A 13 7.44 -6.28 -1.87
C PHE A 13 6.26 -5.33 -1.68
N CYS A 14 6.48 -4.02 -1.52
CA CYS A 14 5.40 -3.04 -1.48
C CYS A 14 4.64 -3.01 -2.82
N TYR A 15 5.35 -3.13 -3.95
CA TYR A 15 4.70 -3.23 -5.26
C TYR A 15 3.87 -4.51 -5.40
N ILE A 16 4.42 -5.67 -5.04
CA ILE A 16 3.70 -6.95 -5.06
C ILE A 16 2.49 -6.91 -4.12
N GLY A 17 2.67 -6.37 -2.91
CA GLY A 17 1.62 -6.21 -1.92
C GLY A 17 0.48 -5.33 -2.40
N LYS A 18 0.80 -4.19 -3.05
CA LYS A 18 -0.19 -3.30 -3.68
C LYS A 18 -1.04 -4.05 -4.70
N LYS A 19 -0.44 -4.86 -5.57
CA LYS A 19 -1.18 -5.65 -6.58
C LYS A 19 -2.06 -6.72 -5.96
N ASN A 20 -1.56 -7.44 -4.97
CA ASN A 20 -2.36 -8.43 -4.25
C ASN A 20 -3.52 -7.79 -3.49
N PHE A 21 -3.30 -6.64 -2.86
CA PHE A 21 -4.31 -5.86 -2.16
C PHE A 21 -5.39 -5.35 -3.13
N GLU A 22 -5.02 -4.73 -4.24
CA GLU A 22 -5.95 -4.28 -5.29
C GLU A 22 -6.83 -5.44 -5.77
N HIS A 23 -6.24 -6.60 -6.09
CA HIS A 23 -6.98 -7.79 -6.51
C HIS A 23 -7.92 -8.35 -5.44
N ALA A 24 -7.55 -8.27 -4.16
CA ALA A 24 -8.41 -8.71 -3.06
C ALA A 24 -9.56 -7.74 -2.85
N LEU A 25 -9.28 -6.44 -2.86
CA LEU A 25 -10.26 -5.37 -2.68
C LEU A 25 -11.35 -5.40 -3.76
N ASP A 26 -10.97 -5.66 -5.02
CA ASP A 26 -11.94 -5.76 -6.12
C ASP A 26 -12.95 -6.91 -5.99
N LYS A 27 -12.64 -7.93 -5.18
CA LYS A 27 -13.54 -9.06 -4.92
C LYS A 27 -14.51 -8.81 -3.76
N LEU A 28 -14.31 -7.72 -3.01
CA LEU A 28 -15.16 -7.42 -1.86
C LEU A 28 -16.45 -6.71 -2.30
N PRO A 29 -17.64 -7.18 -1.85
CA PRO A 29 -18.91 -6.55 -2.22
C PRO A 29 -19.06 -5.13 -1.65
N PHE A 30 -18.33 -4.83 -0.57
CA PHE A 30 -18.34 -3.53 0.12
C PHE A 30 -17.09 -2.69 -0.19
N LYS A 31 -16.37 -2.93 -1.30
CA LYS A 31 -15.11 -2.23 -1.60
C LYS A 31 -15.21 -0.70 -1.58
N ASN A 32 -16.37 -0.15 -1.93
CA ASN A 32 -16.62 1.30 -1.96
C ASN A 32 -16.77 1.91 -0.54
N GLU A 33 -16.90 1.08 0.49
CA GLU A 33 -16.96 1.49 1.90
C GLU A 33 -15.58 1.45 2.59
N VAL A 34 -14.55 1.01 1.86
CA VAL A 34 -13.17 0.96 2.31
C VAL A 34 -12.46 2.23 1.87
N GLU A 35 -12.00 3.01 2.83
CA GLU A 35 -11.14 4.16 2.61
C GLU A 35 -9.68 3.70 2.70
N VAL A 36 -8.91 3.93 1.63
CA VAL A 36 -7.49 3.56 1.57
C VAL A 36 -6.64 4.83 1.56
N GLU A 37 -5.77 4.97 2.55
CA GLU A 37 -4.80 6.07 2.61
C GLU A 37 -3.37 5.52 2.48
N TRP A 38 -2.60 6.11 1.57
CA TRP A 38 -1.20 5.77 1.38
C TRP A 38 -0.30 6.70 2.20
N LYS A 39 0.63 6.12 2.94
CA LYS A 39 1.61 6.82 3.76
C LYS A 39 3.01 6.54 3.22
N SER A 40 3.86 7.56 3.23
CA SER A 40 5.27 7.42 2.86
C SER A 40 6.03 6.59 3.88
N PHE A 41 6.93 5.74 3.41
CA PHE A 41 7.91 5.02 4.22
C PHE A 41 9.28 5.08 3.53
N GLN A 42 10.34 5.08 4.33
CA GLN A 42 11.71 4.96 3.86
C GLN A 42 12.33 3.69 4.46
N LEU A 43 12.70 2.73 3.61
CA LEU A 43 13.45 1.54 3.99
C LEU A 43 14.82 1.94 4.55
N ASP A 44 15.45 2.91 3.91
CA ASP A 44 16.69 3.51 4.36
C ASP A 44 16.54 5.05 4.43
N PRO A 45 16.25 5.61 5.61
CA PRO A 45 16.13 7.06 5.79
C PRO A 45 17.47 7.79 5.80
N THR A 46 18.62 7.08 5.85
CA THR A 46 19.95 7.71 5.84
C THR A 46 20.63 7.65 4.47
N LEU A 47 19.92 7.17 3.44
CA LEU A 47 20.41 7.11 2.07
C LEU A 47 20.78 8.52 1.58
N ASN A 48 22.09 8.77 1.46
CA ASN A 48 22.62 9.98 0.85
C ASN A 48 22.82 9.73 -0.64
N LEU A 49 22.02 10.39 -1.48
CA LEU A 49 22.10 10.35 -2.94
C LEU A 49 23.25 11.20 -3.49
#